data_AF-A0A1H5EMX7-F1
#
_entry.id   AF-A0A1H5EMX7-F1
#
_cell.length_a   1.000
_cell.length_b   1.000
_cell.length_c   1.000
_cell.angle_alpha   90.00
_cell.angle_beta   90.00
_cell.angle_gamma   90.00
#
_symmetry.space_group_name_H-M   'P 1'
#
loop_
_entity.id
_entity.type
_entity.pdbx_description
1 polymer ?
#
loop_
_entity_poly.entity_id
_entity_poly.type
_entity_poly.pdbx_seq_one_letter_code
_entity_poly.pdbx_strand_id
1 'polypeptide(L)'
;MLNRAWRSHGPLAYKHVMFWVLLLLLAWAFAGLACTRLCLAAVRAAASDAGGTAPDGAHALTLYEAAFLSGGPARVADVTLVSMARQRRLLLAHTGWATVVDPRGRDEMERSVIGAIGPEGQSRIAPVRARAAGAESVRRLADGLVRAGLAVPDGSGTSVGAAVRQVRAAALTVVVLGAAALALPVQTGTPRLLVALWFALPLTLSLSCLAIARFEVHPYSRWASPAGQRLLGALTRGPAGDERSFLTSVAVRGIRAIGEPELRAAFAHRDQPWRE
;
A
#
# COMPACT_ATOMS: atom_id res chain seq x y z
N MET A 1 -21.70 61.98 37.63
CA MET A 1 -20.76 60.84 37.74
C MET A 1 -21.13 59.72 36.74
N LEU A 2 -21.17 59.99 35.44
CA LEU A 2 -21.63 58.98 34.45
C LEU A 2 -20.98 59.19 33.07
N ASN A 3 -19.66 59.41 33.04
CA ASN A 3 -18.96 59.58 31.77
C ASN A 3 -17.55 58.96 31.80
N ARG A 4 -17.47 57.65 32.09
CA ARG A 4 -16.17 56.95 32.11
C ARG A 4 -16.22 55.45 31.78
N ALA A 5 -17.27 54.96 31.12
CA ALA A 5 -17.42 53.52 30.80
C ALA A 5 -17.20 53.15 29.32
N TRP A 6 -17.01 54.12 28.42
CA TRP A 6 -16.96 53.86 26.97
C TRP A 6 -15.56 53.87 26.35
N ARG A 7 -14.48 53.83 27.16
CA ARG A 7 -13.12 54.08 26.66
C ARG A 7 -12.14 52.91 26.80
N SER A 8 -12.58 51.66 26.59
CA SER A 8 -11.63 50.52 26.57
C SER A 8 -12.06 49.31 25.72
N HIS A 9 -12.82 49.47 24.65
CA HIS A 9 -12.83 48.46 23.59
C HIS A 9 -11.69 48.77 22.62
N GLY A 10 -10.49 48.46 23.09
CA GLY A 10 -9.26 48.69 22.34
C GLY A 10 -9.23 47.89 21.03
N PRO A 11 -8.42 48.34 20.05
CA PRO A 11 -8.18 47.65 18.77
C PRO A 11 -7.54 46.25 18.92
N LEU A 12 -7.41 45.73 20.14
CA LEU A 12 -6.85 44.43 20.48
C LEU A 12 -7.89 43.30 20.40
N ALA A 13 -9.17 43.57 20.64
CA ALA A 13 -10.23 42.55 20.55
C ALA A 13 -10.39 42.01 19.11
N TYR A 14 -10.24 42.90 18.11
CA TYR A 14 -10.30 42.56 16.69
C TYR A 14 -9.08 41.76 16.21
N LYS A 15 -7.89 42.00 16.79
CA LYS A 15 -6.66 41.28 16.43
C LYS A 15 -6.75 39.78 16.71
N HIS A 16 -7.44 39.40 17.79
CA HIS A 16 -7.62 37.99 18.14
C HIS A 16 -8.71 37.29 17.31
N VAL A 17 -9.78 38.01 16.92
CA VAL A 17 -10.78 37.51 15.95
C VAL A 17 -10.13 37.31 14.59
N MET A 18 -9.33 38.27 14.13
CA MET A 18 -8.57 38.17 12.88
C MET A 18 -7.59 37.00 12.91
N PHE A 19 -6.91 36.74 14.04
CA PHE A 19 -5.94 35.66 14.15
C PHE A 19 -6.58 34.27 14.01
N TRP A 20 -7.72 34.04 14.67
CA TRP A 20 -8.40 32.74 14.57
C TRP A 20 -9.03 32.51 13.18
N VAL A 21 -9.52 33.58 12.54
CA VAL A 21 -10.02 33.54 11.15
C VAL A 21 -8.88 33.26 10.16
N LEU A 22 -7.67 33.78 10.38
CA LEU A 22 -6.48 33.47 9.57
C LEU A 22 -6.08 31.99 9.70
N LEU A 23 -6.13 31.44 10.92
CA LEU A 23 -5.87 30.00 11.15
C LEU A 23 -6.94 29.12 10.49
N LEU A 24 -8.21 29.55 10.51
CA LEU A 24 -9.32 28.83 9.86
C LEU A 24 -9.19 28.87 8.32
N LEU A 25 -8.83 30.02 7.75
CA LEU A 25 -8.55 30.17 6.32
C LEU A 25 -7.38 29.28 5.88
N LEU A 26 -6.33 29.19 6.69
CA LEU A 26 -5.19 28.33 6.41
C LEU A 26 -5.59 26.84 6.43
N ALA A 27 -6.43 26.43 7.39
CA ALA A 27 -6.97 25.08 7.45
C ALA A 27 -7.85 24.75 6.22
N TRP A 28 -8.69 25.69 5.79
CA TRP A 28 -9.49 25.57 4.56
C TRP A 28 -8.63 25.51 3.30
N ALA A 29 -7.57 26.31 3.21
CA ALA A 29 -6.64 26.27 2.08
C ALA A 29 -5.94 24.91 1.98
N PHE A 30 -5.51 24.34 3.11
CA PHE A 30 -4.92 22.99 3.16
C PHE A 30 -5.93 21.89 2.80
N ALA A 31 -7.16 21.97 3.30
CA ALA A 31 -8.23 21.04 2.95
C ALA A 31 -8.60 21.11 1.46
N GLY A 32 -8.67 22.33 0.92
CA GLY A 32 -8.87 22.60 -0.51
C GLY A 32 -7.77 21.97 -1.35
N LEU A 33 -6.50 22.22 -1.02
CA LEU A 33 -5.35 21.61 -1.74
C LEU A 33 -5.38 20.08 -1.71
N ALA A 34 -5.76 19.47 -0.59
CA ALA A 34 -5.91 18.02 -0.48
C ALA A 34 -7.04 17.49 -1.38
N CYS A 35 -8.19 18.17 -1.39
CA CYS A 35 -9.33 17.82 -2.23
C CYS A 35 -9.01 17.95 -3.72
N THR A 36 -8.40 19.07 -4.15
CA THR A 36 -8.01 19.29 -5.54
C THR A 36 -7.02 18.22 -6.02
N ARG A 37 -6.06 17.83 -5.16
CA ARG A 37 -5.10 16.76 -5.50
C ARG A 37 -5.74 15.39 -5.59
N LEU A 38 -6.75 15.10 -4.76
CA LEU A 38 -7.51 13.85 -4.84
C LEU A 38 -8.33 13.80 -6.14
N CYS A 39 -9.04 14.88 -6.48
CA CYS A 39 -9.77 14.98 -7.76
C CYS A 39 -8.84 14.81 -8.95
N LEU A 40 -7.65 15.42 -8.91
CA LEU A 40 -6.64 15.27 -9.97
C LEU A 40 -6.10 13.84 -10.07
N ALA A 41 -5.94 13.14 -8.95
CA ALA A 41 -5.54 11.73 -8.93
C ALA A 41 -6.65 10.83 -9.53
N ALA A 42 -7.91 11.07 -9.16
CA ALA A 42 -9.07 10.34 -9.69
C ALA A 42 -9.25 10.56 -11.21
N VAL A 43 -9.10 11.82 -11.68
CA VAL A 43 -9.17 12.14 -13.12
C VAL A 43 -8.02 11.51 -13.90
N ARG A 44 -6.80 11.47 -13.33
CA ARG A 44 -5.66 10.79 -13.96
C ARG A 44 -5.86 9.27 -14.04
N ALA A 45 -6.47 8.67 -13.02
CA ALA A 45 -6.85 7.25 -13.06
C ALA A 45 -7.89 7.00 -14.16
N ALA A 46 -8.97 7.79 -14.21
CA ALA A 46 -10.02 7.67 -15.22
C ALA A 46 -9.52 7.94 -16.67
N ALA A 47 -8.60 8.90 -16.86
CA ALA A 47 -7.99 9.16 -18.16
C ALA A 47 -7.08 8.00 -18.62
N SER A 48 -6.44 7.31 -17.67
CA SER A 48 -5.63 6.12 -17.94
C SER A 48 -6.50 4.91 -18.33
N ASP A 49 -7.73 4.83 -17.79
CA ASP A 49 -8.69 3.79 -18.15
C ASP A 49 -9.28 3.97 -19.56
N ALA A 50 -9.51 5.22 -19.97
CA ALA A 50 -10.06 5.53 -21.30
C ALA A 50 -9.06 5.35 -22.45
N GLY A 51 -7.75 5.45 -22.17
CA GLY A 51 -6.69 5.42 -23.20
C GLY A 51 -6.04 4.06 -23.46
N GLY A 52 -6.37 3.02 -22.69
CA GLY A 52 -5.71 1.72 -22.80
C GLY A 52 -6.33 0.83 -23.86
N THR A 53 -5.81 0.87 -25.10
CA THR A 53 -6.04 -0.15 -26.12
C THR A 53 -5.83 -1.54 -25.51
N ALA A 54 -6.87 -2.38 -25.52
CA ALA A 54 -6.75 -3.73 -25.01
C ALA A 54 -5.68 -4.48 -25.81
N PRO A 55 -4.70 -5.14 -25.15
CA PRO A 55 -3.81 -6.04 -25.86
C PRO A 55 -4.65 -7.16 -26.48
N ASP A 56 -4.35 -7.50 -27.74
CA ASP A 56 -5.05 -8.53 -28.50
C ASP A 56 -5.22 -9.82 -27.67
N GLY A 57 -6.44 -10.37 -27.70
CA GLY A 57 -7.00 -11.32 -26.75
C GLY A 57 -6.41 -12.73 -26.72
N ALA A 58 -5.09 -12.90 -26.67
CA ALA A 58 -4.44 -14.21 -26.60
C ALA A 58 -3.34 -14.34 -25.53
N HIS A 59 -3.01 -13.27 -24.78
CA HIS A 59 -1.98 -13.38 -23.75
C HIS A 59 -2.53 -13.99 -22.46
N ALA A 60 -2.41 -15.31 -22.32
CA ALA A 60 -2.70 -16.02 -21.08
C ALA A 60 -1.57 -15.75 -20.08
N LEU A 61 -1.89 -15.01 -19.01
CA LEU A 61 -0.95 -14.74 -17.91
C LEU A 61 -0.41 -16.04 -17.32
N THR A 62 0.90 -16.14 -17.25
CA THR A 62 1.58 -17.22 -16.52
C THR A 62 1.38 -17.07 -15.02
N LEU A 63 1.65 -18.14 -14.28
CA LEU A 63 1.53 -18.15 -12.81
C LEU A 63 2.42 -17.06 -12.16
N TYR A 64 3.65 -16.89 -12.64
CA TYR A 64 4.59 -15.91 -12.09
C TYR A 64 4.21 -14.47 -12.47
N GLU A 65 3.68 -14.24 -13.67
CA GLU A 65 3.16 -12.94 -14.06
C GLU A 65 1.94 -12.56 -13.22
N ALA A 66 0.99 -13.48 -13.02
CA ALA A 66 -0.17 -13.25 -12.16
C ALA A 66 0.26 -12.94 -10.71
N ALA A 67 1.28 -13.64 -10.20
CA ALA A 67 1.87 -13.40 -8.89
C ALA A 67 2.50 -12.00 -8.79
N PHE A 68 3.29 -11.61 -9.81
CA PHE A 68 3.93 -10.31 -9.85
C PHE A 68 2.91 -9.18 -9.94
N LEU A 69 1.93 -9.30 -10.84
CA LEU A 69 0.89 -8.30 -11.02
C LEU A 69 0.04 -8.14 -9.76
N SER A 70 -0.25 -9.22 -9.03
CA SER A 70 -1.10 -9.17 -7.84
C SER A 70 -0.37 -8.73 -6.57
N GLY A 71 0.90 -9.08 -6.41
CA GLY A 71 1.63 -8.88 -5.15
C GLY A 71 3.10 -8.49 -5.27
N GLY A 72 3.61 -8.32 -6.48
CA GLY A 72 4.98 -7.91 -6.77
C GLY A 72 6.02 -9.01 -6.61
N PRO A 73 7.32 -8.66 -6.52
CA PRO A 73 8.43 -9.61 -6.55
C PRO A 73 8.42 -10.58 -5.37
N ALA A 74 7.99 -10.14 -4.18
CA ALA A 74 7.85 -11.02 -3.01
C ALA A 74 6.78 -12.09 -3.21
N ARG A 75 5.69 -11.77 -3.93
CA ARG A 75 4.62 -12.73 -4.22
C ARG A 75 5.08 -13.80 -5.22
N VAL A 76 5.92 -13.43 -6.19
CA VAL A 76 6.56 -14.40 -7.10
C VAL A 76 7.38 -15.40 -6.30
N ALA A 77 8.24 -14.92 -5.39
CA ALA A 77 9.03 -15.79 -4.52
C ALA A 77 8.17 -16.70 -3.63
N ASP A 78 7.09 -16.18 -3.02
CA ASP A 78 6.15 -17.00 -2.24
C ASP A 78 5.55 -18.14 -3.08
N VAL A 79 5.08 -17.84 -4.29
CA VAL A 79 4.46 -18.82 -5.18
C VAL A 79 5.47 -19.87 -5.64
N THR A 80 6.70 -19.47 -5.97
CA THR A 80 7.77 -20.41 -6.32
C THR A 80 8.09 -21.35 -5.16
N LEU A 81 8.23 -20.82 -3.93
CA LEU A 81 8.47 -21.64 -2.73
C LEU A 81 7.33 -22.64 -2.49
N VAL A 82 6.07 -22.19 -2.58
CA VAL A 82 4.90 -23.06 -2.41
C VAL A 82 4.80 -24.11 -3.51
N SER A 83 5.01 -23.72 -4.77
CA SER A 83 5.00 -24.65 -5.92
C SER A 83 6.05 -25.75 -5.75
N MET A 84 7.29 -25.39 -5.40
CA MET A 84 8.35 -26.37 -5.16
C MET A 84 8.06 -27.25 -3.95
N ALA A 85 7.46 -26.72 -2.89
CA ALA A 85 7.08 -27.49 -1.71
C ALA A 85 6.02 -28.55 -2.02
N ARG A 86 5.00 -28.20 -2.81
CA ARG A 86 3.96 -29.15 -3.23
C ARG A 86 4.48 -30.22 -4.17
N GLN A 87 5.49 -29.89 -4.98
CA GLN A 87 6.22 -30.85 -5.80
C GLN A 87 7.22 -31.71 -5.00
N ARG A 88 7.28 -31.58 -3.66
CA ARG A 88 8.22 -32.27 -2.76
C ARG A 88 9.70 -31.99 -3.05
N ARG A 89 9.99 -30.82 -3.60
CA ARG A 89 11.35 -30.39 -3.96
C ARG A 89 11.94 -29.42 -2.94
N LEU A 90 11.08 -28.79 -2.15
CA LEU A 90 11.44 -28.10 -0.92
C LEU A 90 10.62 -28.65 0.24
N LEU A 91 11.22 -28.68 1.43
CA LEU A 91 10.49 -28.85 2.68
C LEU A 91 10.37 -27.49 3.35
N LEU A 92 9.14 -27.03 3.55
CA LEU A 92 8.85 -25.78 4.27
C LEU A 92 8.37 -26.15 5.67
N ALA A 93 9.25 -25.98 6.64
CA ALA A 93 8.94 -26.27 8.03
C ALA A 93 8.04 -25.17 8.60
N HIS A 94 7.04 -25.55 9.38
CA HIS A 94 6.15 -24.62 10.09
C HIS A 94 6.91 -23.64 11.00
N THR A 95 8.16 -23.95 11.37
CA THR A 95 9.08 -23.09 12.14
C THR A 95 9.76 -21.98 11.33
N GLY A 96 9.46 -21.88 10.02
CA GLY A 96 10.00 -20.84 9.15
C GLY A 96 11.31 -21.18 8.46
N TRP A 97 11.61 -22.47 8.29
CA TRP A 97 12.79 -22.95 7.57
C TRP A 97 12.40 -23.55 6.22
N ALA A 98 13.23 -23.33 5.21
CA ALA A 98 13.17 -23.97 3.91
C ALA A 98 14.39 -24.87 3.73
N THR A 99 14.15 -26.13 3.40
CA THR A 99 15.18 -27.12 3.10
C THR A 99 15.03 -27.60 1.66
N VAL A 100 16.13 -27.62 0.91
CA VAL A 100 16.19 -28.13 -0.45
C VAL A 100 16.23 -29.65 -0.42
N VAL A 101 15.24 -30.29 -1.05
CA VAL A 101 15.18 -31.75 -1.22
C VAL A 101 15.71 -32.12 -2.62
N ASP A 102 15.36 -31.34 -3.63
CA ASP A 102 15.85 -31.49 -5.01
C ASP A 102 16.54 -30.19 -5.47
N PRO A 103 17.87 -30.19 -5.65
CA PRO A 103 18.63 -29.00 -6.02
C PRO A 103 18.54 -28.64 -7.52
N ARG A 104 17.87 -29.45 -8.35
CA ARG A 104 17.77 -29.18 -9.79
C ARG A 104 16.62 -28.22 -10.09
N GLY A 105 16.88 -26.92 -10.19
CA GLY A 105 15.86 -25.94 -10.60
C GLY A 105 15.43 -26.11 -12.07
N ARG A 106 14.12 -26.27 -12.31
CA ARG A 106 13.52 -26.50 -13.63
C ARG A 106 13.35 -25.22 -14.44
N ASP A 107 13.12 -24.11 -13.75
CA ASP A 107 13.00 -22.79 -14.34
C ASP A 107 13.95 -21.78 -13.66
N GLU A 108 13.96 -20.54 -14.14
CA GLU A 108 14.81 -19.48 -13.59
C GLU A 108 14.40 -19.00 -12.19
N MET A 109 13.11 -19.10 -11.84
CA MET A 109 12.60 -18.69 -10.54
C MET A 109 13.00 -19.72 -9.48
N GLU A 110 12.84 -21.01 -9.78
CA GLU A 110 13.28 -22.10 -8.93
C GLU A 110 14.78 -22.08 -8.70
N ARG A 111 15.58 -21.87 -9.76
CA ARG A 111 17.04 -21.72 -9.63
C ARG A 111 17.42 -20.53 -8.74
N SER A 112 16.66 -19.44 -8.83
CA SER A 112 16.86 -18.27 -7.96
C SER A 112 16.51 -18.56 -6.50
N VAL A 113 15.46 -19.34 -6.24
CA VAL A 113 15.11 -19.80 -4.88
C VAL A 113 16.16 -20.74 -4.32
N ILE A 114 16.62 -21.73 -5.09
CA ILE A 114 17.66 -22.68 -4.67
C ILE A 114 18.98 -21.93 -4.39
N GLY A 115 19.39 -21.03 -5.28
CA GLY A 115 20.54 -20.16 -5.07
C GLY A 115 20.38 -19.25 -3.85
N ALA A 116 19.16 -18.78 -3.58
CA ALA A 116 18.84 -18.03 -2.38
C ALA A 116 18.77 -18.92 -1.12
N ILE A 117 18.62 -20.23 -1.18
CA ILE A 117 18.79 -21.06 0.02
C ILE A 117 20.28 -21.23 0.33
N GLY A 118 21.11 -21.32 -0.71
CA GLY A 118 22.56 -21.44 -0.59
C GLY A 118 23.04 -22.89 -0.51
N PRO A 119 24.37 -23.11 -0.45
CA PRO A 119 24.99 -24.43 -0.57
C PRO A 119 24.67 -25.37 0.60
N GLU A 120 24.38 -24.81 1.78
CA GLU A 120 23.98 -25.56 2.99
C GLU A 120 22.65 -26.31 2.83
N GLY A 121 21.88 -26.01 1.78
CA GLY A 121 20.61 -26.66 1.49
C GLY A 121 19.49 -26.33 2.47
N GLN A 122 19.73 -25.49 3.49
CA GLN A 122 18.72 -25.04 4.44
C GLN A 122 18.90 -23.56 4.81
N SER A 123 17.80 -22.81 4.89
CA SER A 123 17.81 -21.41 5.31
C SER A 123 16.44 -20.99 5.82
N ARG A 124 16.39 -19.93 6.64
CA ARG A 124 15.12 -19.27 7.01
C ARG A 124 14.37 -18.78 5.77
N ILE A 125 13.04 -18.89 5.79
CA ILE A 125 12.16 -18.53 4.65
C ILE A 125 12.19 -17.02 4.38
N ALA A 126 12.18 -16.18 5.41
CA ALA A 126 12.14 -14.73 5.26
C ALA A 126 13.35 -14.13 4.47
N PRO A 127 14.62 -14.47 4.76
CA PRO A 127 15.75 -13.97 3.99
C PRO A 127 15.85 -14.62 2.62
N VAL A 128 15.42 -15.88 2.46
CA VAL A 128 15.32 -16.55 1.15
C VAL A 128 14.33 -15.80 0.27
N ARG A 129 13.15 -15.48 0.79
CA ARG A 129 12.12 -14.71 0.07
C ARG A 129 12.65 -13.34 -0.36
N ALA A 130 13.34 -12.62 0.54
CA ALA A 130 13.91 -11.31 0.22
C ALA A 130 14.94 -11.39 -0.92
N ARG A 131 15.85 -12.37 -0.87
CA ARG A 131 16.88 -12.58 -1.89
C ARG A 131 16.30 -13.07 -3.21
N ALA A 132 15.36 -14.01 -3.18
CA ALA A 132 14.67 -14.50 -4.37
C ALA A 132 13.82 -13.40 -5.03
N ALA A 133 13.15 -12.54 -4.25
CA ALA A 133 12.43 -11.38 -4.78
C ALA A 133 13.36 -10.36 -5.46
N GLY A 134 14.61 -10.25 -5.00
CA GLY A 134 15.65 -9.42 -5.59
C GLY A 134 16.47 -10.11 -6.69
N ALA A 135 16.05 -11.30 -7.17
CA ALA A 135 16.79 -12.02 -8.19
C ALA A 135 16.64 -11.37 -9.58
N GLU A 136 17.65 -11.58 -10.44
CA GLU A 136 17.65 -11.08 -11.82
C GLU A 136 16.47 -11.64 -12.63
N SER A 137 16.08 -12.89 -12.41
CA SER A 137 14.90 -13.48 -13.07
C SER A 137 13.61 -12.69 -12.79
N VAL A 138 13.43 -12.22 -11.55
CA VAL A 138 12.26 -11.43 -11.16
C VAL A 138 12.32 -10.03 -11.76
N ARG A 139 13.50 -9.43 -11.87
CA ARG A 139 13.68 -8.15 -12.58
C ARG A 139 13.34 -8.28 -14.07
N ARG A 140 13.86 -9.31 -14.75
CA ARG A 140 13.54 -9.56 -16.17
C ARG A 140 12.06 -9.79 -16.41
N LEU A 141 11.38 -10.50 -15.50
CA LEU A 141 9.93 -10.64 -15.50
C LEU A 141 9.22 -9.29 -15.40
N ALA A 142 9.63 -8.46 -14.43
CA ALA A 142 9.08 -7.11 -14.24
C ALA A 142 9.25 -6.25 -15.50
N ASP A 143 10.45 -6.23 -16.08
CA ASP A 143 10.75 -5.47 -17.30
C ASP A 143 9.94 -5.98 -18.50
N GLY A 144 9.72 -7.29 -18.60
CA GLY A 144 8.82 -7.89 -19.60
C GLY A 144 7.39 -7.38 -19.45
N LEU A 145 6.86 -7.40 -18.23
CA LEU A 145 5.50 -6.93 -17.93
C LEU A 145 5.33 -5.42 -18.14
N VAL A 146 6.35 -4.62 -17.82
CA VAL A 146 6.36 -3.17 -18.06
C VAL A 146 6.37 -2.89 -19.57
N ARG A 147 7.23 -3.58 -20.33
CA ARG A 147 7.25 -3.47 -21.81
C ARG A 147 5.93 -3.89 -22.45
N ALA A 148 5.25 -4.90 -21.89
CA ALA A 148 3.93 -5.33 -22.33
C ALA A 148 2.80 -4.37 -21.90
N GLY A 149 3.09 -3.32 -21.14
CA GLY A 149 2.09 -2.39 -20.60
C GLY A 149 1.18 -3.03 -19.54
N LEU A 150 1.55 -4.20 -19.01
CA LEU A 150 0.79 -4.94 -17.99
C LEU A 150 1.19 -4.54 -16.57
N ALA A 151 2.43 -4.07 -16.37
CA ALA A 151 2.91 -3.58 -15.08
C ALA A 151 3.29 -2.10 -15.13
N VAL A 152 3.13 -1.44 -13.99
CA VAL A 152 3.56 -0.04 -13.81
C VAL A 152 5.03 -0.04 -13.35
N PRO A 153 5.91 0.80 -13.96
CA PRO A 153 7.33 0.83 -13.58
C PRO A 153 7.55 1.06 -12.09
N ASP A 154 8.47 0.29 -11.52
CA ASP A 154 8.98 0.47 -10.17
C ASP A 154 9.50 1.91 -9.98
N GLY A 155 8.84 2.67 -9.10
CA GLY A 155 9.14 4.09 -8.89
C GLY A 155 7.95 5.02 -9.11
N SER A 156 6.98 4.63 -9.93
CA SER A 156 5.71 5.35 -10.09
C SER A 156 4.85 5.35 -8.80
N GLY A 157 4.90 4.26 -8.04
CA GLY A 157 4.19 4.08 -6.76
C GLY A 157 4.79 4.87 -5.59
N THR A 158 5.98 5.46 -5.75
CA THR A 158 6.50 6.43 -4.77
C THR A 158 5.64 7.68 -4.72
N SER A 159 4.90 8.01 -5.79
CA SER A 159 3.98 9.15 -5.84
C SER A 159 2.77 8.98 -4.92
N VAL A 160 2.16 7.79 -4.88
CA VAL A 160 0.99 7.50 -4.03
C VAL A 160 1.41 7.34 -2.57
N GLY A 161 2.52 6.64 -2.30
CA GLY A 161 3.07 6.53 -0.96
C GLY A 161 3.53 7.87 -0.38
N ALA A 162 4.16 8.72 -1.21
CA ALA A 162 4.50 10.10 -0.84
C ALA A 162 3.25 10.95 -0.64
N ALA A 163 2.24 10.84 -1.52
CA ALA A 163 0.97 11.54 -1.37
C ALA A 163 0.25 11.16 -0.07
N VAL A 164 0.19 9.87 0.28
CA VAL A 164 -0.39 9.41 1.56
C VAL A 164 0.40 9.90 2.76
N ARG A 165 1.75 9.89 2.69
CA ARG A 165 2.60 10.48 3.74
C ARG A 165 2.36 11.99 3.88
N GLN A 166 2.15 12.69 2.77
CA GLN A 166 1.91 14.13 2.75
C GLN A 166 0.52 14.49 3.27
N VAL A 167 -0.51 13.67 2.97
CA VAL A 167 -1.85 13.81 3.57
C VAL A 167 -1.82 13.49 5.07
N ARG A 168 -1.04 12.50 5.50
CA ARG A 168 -0.80 12.23 6.94
C ARG A 168 -0.09 13.39 7.62
N ALA A 169 0.93 13.96 6.99
CA ALA A 169 1.62 15.13 7.50
C ALA A 169 0.64 16.31 7.64
N ALA A 170 -0.18 16.58 6.62
CA ALA A 170 -1.20 17.63 6.66
C ALA A 170 -2.24 17.41 7.77
N ALA A 171 -2.71 16.17 7.97
CA ALA A 171 -3.62 15.83 9.06
C ALA A 171 -2.98 16.07 10.44
N LEU A 172 -1.70 15.73 10.61
CA LEU A 172 -0.95 16.05 11.83
C LEU A 172 -0.80 17.55 12.03
N THR A 173 -0.53 18.32 10.98
CA THR A 173 -0.44 19.79 11.07
C THR A 173 -1.76 20.40 11.53
N VAL A 174 -2.91 19.92 11.02
CA VAL A 174 -4.24 20.36 11.43
C VAL A 174 -4.49 20.07 12.91
N VAL A 175 -4.09 18.89 13.39
CA VAL A 175 -4.20 18.52 14.82
C VAL A 175 -3.32 19.40 15.70
N VAL A 176 -2.07 19.64 15.30
CA VAL A 176 -1.12 20.49 16.02
C VAL A 176 -1.62 21.95 16.08
N LEU A 177 -2.14 22.47 14.97
CA LEU A 177 -2.75 23.81 14.92
C LEU A 177 -4.00 23.92 15.79
N GLY A 178 -4.87 22.91 15.78
CA GLY A 178 -6.04 22.84 16.67
C GLY A 178 -5.67 22.79 18.14
N ALA A 179 -4.63 22.02 18.50
CA ALA A 179 -4.12 21.94 19.87
C ALA A 179 -3.47 23.26 20.31
N ALA A 180 -2.70 23.93 19.44
CA ALA A 180 -2.11 25.23 19.72
C ALA A 180 -3.18 26.32 19.92
N ALA A 181 -4.25 26.30 19.14
CA ALA A 181 -5.38 27.21 19.29
C ALA A 181 -6.14 27.02 20.63
N LEU A 182 -6.17 25.80 21.17
CA LEU A 182 -6.76 25.49 22.47
C LEU A 182 -5.84 25.83 23.66
N ALA A 183 -4.52 25.79 23.45
CA ALA A 183 -3.50 26.09 24.46
C ALA A 183 -3.27 27.60 24.67
N LEU A 184 -3.61 28.44 23.68
CA LEU A 184 -3.57 29.89 23.83
C LEU A 184 -4.65 30.36 24.83
N PRO A 185 -4.31 31.23 25.80
CA PRO A 185 -5.26 31.68 26.81
C PRO A 185 -6.32 32.60 26.18
N VAL A 186 -7.45 32.01 25.79
CA VAL A 186 -8.64 32.73 25.33
C VAL A 186 -9.29 33.39 26.54
N GLN A 187 -9.01 34.69 26.75
CA GLN A 187 -9.71 35.55 27.71
C GLN A 187 -10.83 36.33 27.02
N THR A 188 -11.84 35.66 26.47
CA THR A 188 -13.15 36.25 26.16
C THR A 188 -14.19 35.14 26.08
N GLY A 189 -15.42 35.40 26.53
CA GLY A 189 -16.53 34.45 26.75
C GLY A 189 -17.09 33.72 25.53
N THR A 190 -16.24 33.24 24.62
CA THR A 190 -16.60 32.30 23.55
C THR A 190 -16.38 30.87 24.05
N PRO A 191 -17.41 30.01 24.02
CA PRO A 191 -17.30 28.65 24.56
C PRO A 191 -16.29 27.84 23.73
N ARG A 192 -15.27 27.26 24.38
CA ARG A 192 -14.21 26.42 23.79
C ARG A 192 -14.74 25.29 22.89
N LEU A 193 -15.94 24.80 23.18
CA LEU A 193 -16.64 23.80 22.37
C LEU A 193 -16.95 24.29 20.95
N LEU A 194 -17.26 25.58 20.75
CA LEU A 194 -17.59 26.15 19.44
C LEU A 194 -16.33 26.25 18.55
N VAL A 195 -15.20 26.57 19.16
CA VAL A 195 -13.87 26.57 18.52
C VAL A 195 -13.49 25.15 18.10
N ALA A 196 -13.67 24.17 18.99
CA ALA A 196 -13.40 22.76 18.68
C ALA A 196 -14.30 22.21 17.56
N LEU A 197 -15.58 22.58 17.55
CA LEU A 197 -16.55 22.15 16.54
C LEU A 197 -16.18 22.63 15.13
N TRP A 198 -15.71 23.87 15.00
CA TRP A 198 -15.28 24.44 13.71
C TRP A 198 -13.99 23.79 13.18
N PHE A 199 -13.08 23.33 14.05
CA PHE A 199 -11.90 22.55 13.66
C PHE A 199 -12.22 21.06 13.42
N ALA A 200 -13.31 20.54 14.00
CA ALA A 200 -13.74 19.16 13.77
C ALA A 200 -14.20 18.92 12.32
N LEU A 201 -14.72 19.94 11.63
CA LEU A 201 -15.13 19.87 10.22
C LEU A 201 -13.95 19.60 9.25
N PRO A 202 -12.88 20.42 9.21
CA PRO A 202 -11.72 20.14 8.34
C PRO A 202 -10.96 18.88 8.77
N LEU A 203 -10.99 18.53 10.07
CA LEU A 203 -10.39 17.29 10.58
C LEU A 203 -11.17 16.05 10.10
N THR A 204 -12.50 16.06 10.21
CA THR A 204 -13.35 14.96 9.72
C THR A 204 -13.28 14.83 8.21
N LEU A 205 -13.19 15.93 7.46
CA LEU A 205 -12.95 15.92 6.01
C LEU A 205 -11.57 15.35 5.64
N SER A 206 -10.53 15.70 6.39
CA SER A 206 -9.18 15.15 6.17
C SER A 206 -9.11 13.66 6.52
N LEU A 207 -9.78 13.25 7.60
CA LEU A 207 -9.88 11.85 8.03
C LEU A 207 -10.72 11.02 7.08
N SER A 208 -11.83 11.54 6.54
CA SER A 208 -12.65 10.84 5.55
C SER A 208 -11.90 10.69 4.23
N CYS A 209 -11.16 11.70 3.80
CA CYS A 209 -10.28 11.62 2.63
C CYS A 209 -9.15 10.59 2.83
N LEU A 210 -8.53 10.55 4.02
CA LEU A 210 -7.54 9.54 4.37
C LEU A 210 -8.15 8.13 4.45
N ALA A 211 -9.38 8.02 4.94
CA ALA A 211 -10.11 6.76 4.99
C ALA A 211 -10.40 6.25 3.57
N ILE A 212 -10.91 7.10 2.67
CA ILE A 212 -11.17 6.75 1.26
C ILE A 212 -9.86 6.35 0.57
N ALA A 213 -8.79 7.14 0.71
CA ALA A 213 -7.48 6.79 0.18
C ALA A 213 -6.95 5.47 0.76
N ARG A 214 -7.20 5.18 2.03
CA ARG A 214 -6.81 3.91 2.64
C ARG A 214 -7.66 2.74 2.15
N PHE A 215 -8.95 2.93 1.90
CA PHE A 215 -9.82 1.87 1.38
C PHE A 215 -9.54 1.57 -0.09
N GLU A 216 -9.20 2.56 -0.92
CA GLU A 216 -8.80 2.35 -2.31
C GLU A 216 -7.34 1.88 -2.46
N VAL A 217 -6.39 2.36 -1.64
CA VAL A 217 -4.97 2.00 -1.78
C VAL A 217 -4.64 0.62 -1.17
N HIS A 218 -5.58 -0.05 -0.50
CA HIS A 218 -5.32 -1.32 0.20
C HIS A 218 -6.07 -2.57 -0.28
N PRO A 219 -6.48 -2.61 -1.56
CA PRO A 219 -6.22 -3.85 -2.31
C PRO A 219 -5.91 -3.64 -3.80
N TYR A 220 -5.56 -2.44 -4.24
CA TYR A 220 -5.06 -2.28 -5.61
C TYR A 220 -3.60 -2.67 -5.65
N SER A 221 -3.31 -3.76 -6.36
CA SER A 221 -1.96 -4.21 -6.61
C SER A 221 -1.20 -3.08 -7.31
N ARG A 222 -0.35 -2.36 -6.57
CA ARG A 222 0.48 -1.23 -7.05
C ARG A 222 1.33 -1.51 -8.30
N TRP A 223 1.34 -2.76 -8.73
CA TRP A 223 2.15 -3.35 -9.76
C TRP A 223 1.40 -3.52 -11.08
N ALA A 224 0.09 -3.76 -11.06
CA ALA A 224 -0.68 -4.04 -12.28
C ALA A 224 -1.25 -2.76 -12.90
N SER A 225 -1.04 -2.58 -14.20
CA SER A 225 -1.75 -1.58 -15.00
C SER A 225 -3.23 -1.95 -15.13
N PRO A 226 -4.11 -1.03 -15.55
CA PRO A 226 -5.52 -1.37 -15.83
C PRO A 226 -5.68 -2.56 -16.80
N ALA A 227 -4.80 -2.70 -17.80
CA ALA A 227 -4.79 -3.85 -18.70
C ALA A 227 -4.43 -5.15 -17.95
N GLY A 228 -3.39 -5.11 -17.10
CA GLY A 228 -3.02 -6.24 -16.25
C GLY A 228 -4.12 -6.66 -15.27
N GLN A 229 -4.87 -5.70 -14.74
CA GLN A 229 -6.01 -5.96 -13.86
C GLN A 229 -7.16 -6.67 -14.57
N ARG A 230 -7.48 -6.30 -15.82
CA ARG A 230 -8.50 -7.00 -16.62
C ARG A 230 -8.12 -8.47 -16.83
N LEU A 231 -6.85 -8.75 -17.12
CA LEU A 231 -6.35 -10.12 -17.29
C LEU A 231 -6.36 -10.91 -15.97
N LEU A 232 -5.96 -10.29 -14.85
CA LEU A 232 -6.08 -10.92 -13.53
C LEU A 232 -7.54 -11.25 -13.18
N GLY A 233 -8.47 -10.33 -13.45
CA GLY A 233 -9.90 -10.56 -13.25
C GLY A 233 -10.43 -11.72 -14.10
N ALA A 234 -9.96 -11.86 -15.35
CA ALA A 234 -10.31 -13.00 -16.19
C ALA A 234 -9.76 -14.33 -15.66
N LEU A 235 -8.50 -14.35 -15.18
CA LEU A 235 -7.90 -15.55 -14.57
C LEU A 235 -8.67 -16.05 -13.35
N THR A 236 -9.13 -15.15 -12.48
CA THR A 236 -9.86 -15.53 -11.26
C THR A 236 -11.24 -16.16 -11.50
N ARG A 237 -11.79 -15.98 -12.70
CA ARG A 237 -13.09 -16.56 -13.10
C ARG A 237 -12.97 -17.97 -13.70
N GLY A 238 -11.75 -18.49 -13.85
CA GLY A 238 -11.51 -19.84 -14.37
C GLY A 238 -11.97 -20.96 -13.41
N PRO A 239 -12.13 -22.20 -13.91
CA PRO A 239 -12.62 -23.33 -13.13
C PRO A 239 -11.72 -23.63 -11.91
N ALA A 240 -12.35 -23.81 -10.76
CA ALA A 240 -11.71 -24.16 -9.50
C ALA A 240 -11.70 -25.68 -9.31
N GLY A 241 -10.54 -26.27 -9.01
CA GLY A 241 -10.48 -27.69 -8.63
C GLY A 241 -9.10 -28.34 -8.74
N ASP A 242 -8.19 -27.79 -9.54
CA ASP A 242 -6.89 -28.41 -9.80
C ASP A 242 -5.72 -27.74 -9.02
N GLU A 243 -4.58 -28.43 -8.97
CA GLU A 243 -3.28 -27.95 -8.45
C GLU A 243 -2.95 -26.53 -8.95
N ARG A 244 -3.18 -26.32 -10.25
CA ARG A 244 -2.98 -25.05 -10.92
C ARG A 244 -3.91 -23.96 -10.39
N SER A 245 -5.16 -24.28 -10.08
CA SER A 245 -6.13 -23.35 -9.50
C SER A 245 -5.72 -22.96 -8.07
N PHE A 246 -5.15 -23.89 -7.29
CA PHE A 246 -4.58 -23.57 -5.98
C PHE A 246 -3.40 -22.59 -6.11
N LEU A 247 -2.40 -22.89 -6.94
CA LEU A 247 -1.24 -22.00 -7.11
C LEU A 247 -1.66 -20.64 -7.66
N THR A 248 -2.63 -20.60 -8.57
CA THR A 248 -3.22 -19.35 -9.06
C THR A 248 -3.90 -18.56 -7.93
N SER A 249 -4.61 -19.26 -7.03
CA SER A 249 -5.20 -18.61 -5.85
C SER A 249 -4.14 -18.04 -4.91
N VAL A 250 -3.00 -18.72 -4.72
CA VAL A 250 -1.86 -18.22 -3.95
C VAL A 250 -1.19 -17.05 -4.68
N ALA A 251 -1.09 -17.08 -6.00
CA ALA A 251 -0.56 -15.97 -6.79
C ALA A 251 -1.40 -14.70 -6.65
N VAL A 252 -2.72 -14.82 -6.75
CA VAL A 252 -3.65 -13.67 -6.69
C VAL A 252 -3.89 -13.19 -5.26
N ARG A 253 -4.22 -14.10 -4.34
CA ARG A 253 -4.65 -13.77 -2.96
C ARG A 253 -3.53 -13.91 -1.93
N GLY A 254 -2.41 -14.51 -2.30
CA GLY A 254 -1.25 -14.69 -1.44
C GLY A 254 -1.31 -15.88 -0.51
N ILE A 255 -0.35 -15.91 0.42
CA ILE A 255 -0.17 -16.96 1.45
C ILE A 255 -1.46 -17.20 2.27
N ARG A 256 -2.33 -16.20 2.42
CA ARG A 256 -3.62 -16.35 3.13
C ARG A 256 -4.59 -17.30 2.43
N ALA A 257 -4.40 -17.56 1.13
CA ALA A 257 -5.20 -18.52 0.37
C ALA A 257 -4.79 -19.98 0.60
N ILE A 258 -3.65 -20.22 1.24
CA ILE A 258 -3.18 -21.57 1.59
C ILE A 258 -4.12 -22.12 2.66
N GLY A 259 -4.73 -23.28 2.39
CA GLY A 259 -5.64 -23.96 3.33
C GLY A 259 -4.91 -24.66 4.47
N GLU A 260 -3.70 -25.15 4.21
CA GLU A 260 -2.87 -25.89 5.16
C GLU A 260 -2.28 -24.95 6.22
N PRO A 261 -2.61 -25.14 7.52
CA PRO A 261 -2.16 -24.23 8.56
C PRO A 261 -0.66 -24.29 8.80
N GLU A 262 -0.04 -25.46 8.66
CA GLU A 262 1.41 -25.64 8.85
C GLU A 262 2.21 -24.90 7.78
N LEU A 263 1.80 -25.02 6.52
CA LEU A 263 2.43 -24.31 5.41
C LEU A 263 2.25 -22.80 5.55
N ARG A 264 1.07 -22.34 6.00
CA ARG A 264 0.83 -20.92 6.29
C ARG A 264 1.70 -20.42 7.45
N ALA A 265 1.89 -21.23 8.48
CA ALA A 265 2.74 -20.91 9.63
C ALA A 265 4.22 -20.76 9.25
N ALA A 266 4.70 -21.56 8.28
CA ALA A 266 6.06 -21.45 7.76
C ALA A 266 6.38 -20.02 7.26
N PHE A 267 5.41 -19.32 6.65
CA PHE A 267 5.58 -17.94 6.19
C PHE A 267 5.26 -16.88 7.24
N ALA A 268 4.64 -17.25 8.36
CA ALA A 268 4.26 -16.32 9.43
C ALA A 268 5.46 -15.94 10.30
N HIS A 269 6.48 -16.80 10.38
CA HIS A 269 7.73 -16.49 11.05
C HIS A 269 8.47 -15.36 10.33
N ARG A 270 8.43 -14.17 10.94
CA ARG A 270 9.38 -13.10 10.64
C ARG A 270 10.65 -13.40 11.40
N ASP A 271 11.80 -13.15 10.78
CA ASP A 271 13.09 -13.21 11.47
C ASP A 271 13.02 -12.29 12.70
N GLN A 272 12.81 -12.90 13.87
CA GLN A 272 13.40 -12.33 15.07
C GLN A 272 14.88 -12.67 14.93
N PRO A 273 15.78 -11.68 14.83
CA PRO A 273 17.19 -11.96 14.96
C PRO A 273 17.35 -12.67 16.31
N TRP A 274 17.71 -13.94 16.27
CA TRP A 274 18.09 -14.66 17.47
C TRP A 274 19.27 -13.86 18.04
N ARG A 275 19.07 -13.31 19.23
CA ARG A 275 20.20 -12.91 20.05
C ARG A 275 20.68 -14.17 20.74
N GLU A 276 22.00 -14.30 20.78
CA GLU A 276 22.82 -15.31 21.47
C GLU A 276 23.17 -16.54 20.63
#